data_AF-A0A2V7W0N0-F1
#
_entry.id   AF-A0A2V7W0N0-F1
#
_cell.length_a   1.000
_cell.length_b   1.000
_cell.length_c   1.000
_cell.angle_alpha   90.00
_cell.angle_beta   90.00
_cell.angle_gamma   90.00
#
_symmetry.space_group_name_H-M   'P 1'
#
loop_
_entity.id
_entity.type
_entity.pdbx_description
1 polymer ?
#
loop_
_entity_poly.entity_id
_entity_poly.type
_entity_poly.pdbx_seq_one_letter_code
_entity_poly.pdbx_strand_id
1 'polypeptide(L)'
;MSETDSHLEIARENLALYRSEVRELRRQFCLGLLSAIAGLIGAVAALLALLIAIRPLARAAEHVEDTSRNVKSIETAILSNRLTILSLSNGDEVSRNETVSGLTPFTHRRHYLVVAPVNIGDSYVQDAMTPRPDGTWTGTAKFGSGDTGRGERFSVRCLATEGELRTGSLASQSLPSDAVFSAPVIVVRTQ
;
A
#
# COMPACT_ATOMS: atom_id res chain seq x y z
N MET A 1 103.03 -13.01 6.12
CA MET A 1 101.70 -12.58 6.63
C MET A 1 101.67 -12.88 8.10
N SER A 2 101.37 -11.87 8.92
CA SER A 2 101.22 -12.06 10.37
C SER A 2 99.89 -12.76 10.64
N GLU A 3 99.82 -13.64 11.64
CA GLU A 3 98.60 -14.29 12.11
C GLU A 3 97.47 -13.27 12.38
N THR A 4 97.85 -12.06 12.80
CA THR A 4 96.95 -10.92 13.00
C THR A 4 96.25 -10.44 11.72
N ASP A 5 96.90 -10.55 10.55
CA ASP A 5 96.33 -10.10 9.28
C ASP A 5 95.21 -11.04 8.82
N SER A 6 95.36 -12.35 9.08
CA SER A 6 94.36 -13.37 8.75
C SER A 6 93.08 -13.21 9.58
N HIS A 7 93.19 -12.93 10.87
CA HIS A 7 92.02 -12.68 11.73
C HIS A 7 91.27 -11.40 11.34
N LEU A 8 91.98 -10.37 10.89
CA LEU A 8 91.38 -9.13 10.43
C LEU A 8 90.60 -9.32 9.11
N GLU A 9 91.12 -10.16 8.21
CA GLU A 9 90.48 -10.49 6.95
C GLU A 9 89.16 -11.26 7.18
N ILE A 10 89.18 -12.29 8.02
CA ILE A 10 87.99 -13.05 8.41
C ILE A 10 86.93 -12.15 9.08
N ALA A 11 87.36 -11.22 9.95
CA ALA A 11 86.44 -10.28 10.60
C ALA A 11 85.76 -9.33 9.59
N ARG A 12 86.46 -8.91 8.53
CA ARG A 12 85.91 -8.07 7.47
C ARG A 12 84.93 -8.83 6.60
N GLU A 13 85.22 -10.08 6.25
CA GLU A 13 84.31 -10.95 5.50
C GLU A 13 83.02 -11.21 6.29
N ASN A 14 83.13 -11.56 7.58
CA ASN A 14 81.97 -11.75 8.45
C ASN A 14 81.13 -10.47 8.59
N LEU A 15 81.78 -9.31 8.71
CA LEU A 15 81.08 -8.02 8.76
C LEU A 15 80.36 -7.70 7.44
N ALA A 16 80.98 -8.03 6.29
CA ALA A 16 80.39 -7.83 4.97
C ALA A 16 79.17 -8.74 4.76
N LEU A 17 79.28 -10.02 5.16
CA LEU A 17 78.19 -10.98 5.13
C LEU A 17 77.02 -10.52 6.00
N TYR A 18 77.27 -10.19 7.27
CA TYR A 18 76.26 -9.67 8.19
C TYR A 18 75.57 -8.41 7.65
N ARG A 19 76.34 -7.47 7.06
CA ARG A 19 75.77 -6.28 6.43
C ARG A 19 74.92 -6.61 5.19
N SER A 20 75.19 -7.71 4.49
CA SER A 20 74.38 -8.15 3.35
C SER A 20 73.06 -8.78 3.83
N GLU A 21 73.10 -9.63 4.86
CA GLU A 21 71.91 -10.25 5.47
C GLU A 21 70.98 -9.20 6.09
N VAL A 22 71.53 -8.24 6.84
CA VAL A 22 70.74 -7.14 7.42
C VAL A 22 70.11 -6.27 6.32
N ARG A 23 70.79 -6.07 5.18
CA ARG A 23 70.21 -5.33 4.04
C ARG A 23 69.06 -6.11 3.40
N GLU A 24 69.22 -7.42 3.23
CA GLU A 24 68.18 -8.26 2.63
C GLU A 24 66.96 -8.41 3.55
N LEU A 25 67.18 -8.60 4.86
CA LEU A 25 66.09 -8.63 5.85
C LEU A 25 65.31 -7.31 5.89
N ARG A 26 66.01 -6.17 5.84
CA ARG A 26 65.37 -4.85 5.75
C ARG A 26 64.55 -4.70 4.47
N ARG A 27 65.08 -5.17 3.33
CA ARG A 27 64.37 -5.14 2.06
C ARG A 27 63.10 -5.99 2.10
N GLN A 28 63.19 -7.23 2.61
CA GLN A 28 62.03 -8.12 2.76
C GLN A 28 60.98 -7.53 3.71
N PHE A 29 61.42 -6.95 4.84
CA PHE A 29 60.53 -6.27 5.77
C PHE A 29 59.83 -5.07 5.13
N CYS A 30 60.56 -4.21 4.42
CA CYS A 30 59.98 -3.07 3.71
C CYS A 30 58.97 -3.50 2.63
N LEU A 31 59.27 -4.54 1.86
CA LEU A 31 58.36 -5.05 0.84
C LEU A 31 57.09 -5.67 1.47
N GLY A 32 57.24 -6.42 2.56
CA GLY A 32 56.11 -6.96 3.31
C GLY A 32 55.21 -5.87 3.88
N LEU A 33 55.80 -4.82 4.46
CA LEU A 33 55.06 -3.67 4.99
C LEU A 33 54.32 -2.92 3.87
N LEU A 34 54.97 -2.65 2.74
CA LEU A 34 54.35 -1.99 1.60
C LEU A 34 53.18 -2.80 1.03
N SER A 35 53.33 -4.13 0.93
CA SER A 35 52.25 -5.02 0.48
C SER A 35 51.06 -5.01 1.45
N ALA A 36 51.30 -5.01 2.76
CA ALA A 36 50.25 -4.93 3.77
C ALA A 36 49.48 -3.61 3.70
N ILE A 37 50.20 -2.49 3.53
CA ILE A 37 49.59 -1.15 3.37
C ILE A 37 48.75 -1.11 2.09
N ALA A 38 49.27 -1.61 0.96
CA ALA A 38 48.52 -1.65 -0.30
C ALA A 38 47.24 -2.49 -0.19
N GLY A 39 47.30 -3.63 0.50
CA GLY A 39 46.13 -4.47 0.79
C GLY A 39 45.07 -3.74 1.62
N LEU A 40 45.49 -2.99 2.65
CA LEU A 40 44.58 -2.22 3.50
C LEU A 40 43.89 -1.08 2.73
N ILE A 41 44.65 -0.35 1.89
CA ILE A 41 44.09 0.68 1.01
C ILE A 41 43.05 0.07 0.05
N GLY A 42 43.37 -1.09 -0.54
CA GLY A 42 42.44 -1.81 -1.42
C GLY A 42 41.14 -2.21 -0.72
N ALA A 43 41.22 -2.73 0.52
CA ALA A 43 40.04 -3.10 1.30
C ALA A 43 39.16 -1.89 1.66
N VAL A 44 39.77 -0.76 2.05
CA VAL A 44 39.05 0.48 2.34
C VAL A 44 38.36 1.02 1.08
N ALA A 45 39.06 1.02 -0.07
CA ALA A 45 38.49 1.45 -1.34
C ALA A 45 37.28 0.58 -1.76
N ALA A 46 37.36 -0.74 -1.57
CA ALA A 46 36.26 -1.67 -1.84
C ALA A 46 35.04 -1.40 -0.93
N LEU A 47 35.27 -1.15 0.36
CA LEU A 47 34.20 -0.81 1.30
C LEU A 47 33.52 0.53 0.93
N LEU A 48 34.30 1.53 0.54
CA LEU A 48 33.76 2.81 0.07
C LEU A 48 32.95 2.65 -1.22
N ALA A 49 33.42 1.86 -2.18
CA ALA A 49 32.68 1.56 -3.40
C ALA A 49 31.36 0.85 -3.09
N LEU A 50 31.37 -0.11 -2.15
CA LEU A 50 30.16 -0.80 -1.70
C LEU A 50 29.15 0.16 -1.05
N LEU A 51 29.62 1.05 -0.16
CA LEU A 51 28.75 2.06 0.45
C LEU A 51 28.15 3.01 -0.58
N ILE A 52 28.93 3.42 -1.59
CA ILE A 52 28.43 4.24 -2.69
C ILE A 52 27.38 3.48 -3.52
N ALA A 53 27.61 2.19 -3.79
CA ALA A 53 26.68 1.35 -4.55
C ALA A 53 25.36 1.08 -3.80
N ILE A 54 25.33 1.11 -2.47
CA ILE A 54 24.11 0.87 -1.66
C ILE A 54 23.23 2.14 -1.54
N ARG A 55 23.81 3.34 -1.67
CA ARG A 55 23.04 4.61 -1.60
C ARG A 55 21.79 4.68 -2.49
N PRO A 56 21.80 4.25 -3.78
CA PRO A 56 20.58 4.27 -4.59
C PRO A 56 19.49 3.34 -4.05
N LEU A 57 19.86 2.21 -3.44
CA LEU A 57 18.89 1.28 -2.86
C LEU A 57 18.17 1.89 -1.64
N ALA A 58 18.91 2.61 -0.78
CA ALA A 58 18.31 3.32 0.35
C ALA A 58 17.32 4.42 -0.11
N ARG A 59 17.66 5.18 -1.15
CA ARG A 59 16.76 6.20 -1.73
C ARG A 59 15.52 5.57 -2.36
N ALA A 60 15.67 4.41 -3.01
CA ALA A 60 14.53 3.69 -3.58
C ALA A 60 13.57 3.21 -2.48
N ALA A 61 14.10 2.73 -1.35
CA ALA A 61 13.27 2.30 -0.22
C ALA A 61 12.46 3.47 0.38
N GLU A 62 13.07 4.64 0.55
CA GLU A 62 12.39 5.86 1.02
C GLU A 62 11.26 6.27 0.06
N HIS A 63 11.52 6.26 -1.24
CA HIS A 63 10.52 6.61 -2.26
C HIS A 63 9.32 5.64 -2.27
N VAL A 64 9.57 4.34 -2.03
CA VAL A 64 8.50 3.34 -1.93
C VAL A 64 7.62 3.59 -0.70
N GLU A 65 8.22 3.95 0.44
CA GLU A 65 7.45 4.24 1.65
C GLU A 65 6.56 5.48 1.49
N ASP A 66 7.10 6.56 0.94
CA ASP A 66 6.34 7.78 0.65
C ASP A 66 5.21 7.51 -0.34
N THR A 67 5.47 6.73 -1.39
CA THR A 67 4.43 6.32 -2.34
C THR A 67 3.33 5.51 -1.64
N SER A 68 3.68 4.60 -0.74
CA SER A 68 2.70 3.81 0.03
C SER A 68 1.84 4.69 0.94
N ARG A 69 2.44 5.68 1.64
CA ARG A 69 1.69 6.64 2.45
C ARG A 69 0.73 7.47 1.60
N ASN A 70 1.18 7.94 0.44
CA ASN A 70 0.34 8.70 -0.49
C ASN A 70 -0.83 7.86 -1.02
N VAL A 71 -0.59 6.60 -1.39
CA VAL A 71 -1.65 5.68 -1.84
C VAL A 71 -2.69 5.45 -0.76
N LYS A 72 -2.28 5.21 0.50
CA LYS A 72 -3.20 5.04 1.63
C LYS A 72 -4.04 6.30 1.90
N SER A 73 -3.42 7.47 1.80
CA SER A 73 -4.12 8.76 1.96
C SER A 73 -5.16 8.97 0.86
N ILE A 74 -4.78 8.71 -0.39
CA ILE A 74 -5.70 8.79 -1.55
C ILE A 74 -6.84 7.78 -1.40
N GLU A 75 -6.55 6.54 -1.01
CA GLU A 75 -7.57 5.52 -0.76
C GLU A 75 -8.55 5.96 0.33
N THR A 76 -8.04 6.50 1.44
CA THR A 76 -8.87 7.01 2.53
C THR A 76 -9.74 8.19 2.07
N ALA A 77 -9.19 9.11 1.27
CA ALA A 77 -9.92 10.24 0.70
C ALA A 77 -10.98 9.81 -0.33
N ILE A 78 -10.70 8.77 -1.11
CA ILE A 78 -11.66 8.18 -2.05
C ILE A 78 -12.79 7.51 -1.28
N LEU A 79 -12.48 6.76 -0.22
CA LEU A 79 -13.47 6.07 0.61
C LEU A 79 -14.34 7.05 1.40
N SER A 80 -13.75 8.11 1.97
CA SER A 80 -14.51 9.13 2.70
C SER A 80 -15.44 9.93 1.78
N ASN A 81 -15.14 10.00 0.48
CA ASN A 81 -15.97 10.66 -0.52
C ASN A 81 -16.96 9.73 -1.25
N ARG A 82 -17.23 8.54 -0.70
CA ARG A 82 -18.15 7.56 -1.32
C ARG A 82 -19.35 7.24 -0.45
N LEU A 83 -20.52 7.25 -1.08
CA LEU A 83 -21.76 6.73 -0.52
C LEU A 83 -21.66 5.20 -0.38
N THR A 84 -21.80 4.68 0.84
CA THR A 84 -21.51 3.28 1.18
C THR A 84 -22.65 2.68 2.01
N ILE A 85 -23.06 1.44 1.69
CA ILE A 85 -23.98 0.64 2.50
C ILE A 85 -23.15 -0.18 3.49
N LEU A 86 -23.51 -0.17 4.77
CA LEU A 86 -22.78 -0.86 5.85
C LEU A 86 -23.51 -2.08 6.42
N SER A 87 -24.85 -2.06 6.45
CA SER A 87 -25.63 -3.10 7.11
C SER A 87 -25.83 -4.37 6.27
N LEU A 88 -25.47 -4.34 4.99
CA LEU A 88 -25.66 -5.46 4.05
C LEU A 88 -24.37 -5.75 3.30
N SER A 89 -24.12 -7.02 3.05
CA SER A 89 -23.04 -7.56 2.24
C SER A 89 -23.58 -8.38 1.06
N ASN A 90 -22.73 -8.61 0.06
CA ASN A 90 -23.11 -9.42 -1.08
C ASN A 90 -23.37 -10.88 -0.65
N GLY A 91 -24.57 -11.38 -0.94
CA GLY A 91 -25.02 -12.72 -0.61
C GLY A 91 -25.86 -12.81 0.66
N ASP A 92 -26.03 -11.71 1.41
CA ASP A 92 -26.83 -11.72 2.63
C ASP A 92 -28.28 -12.14 2.34
N GLU A 93 -28.84 -12.91 3.28
CA GLU A 93 -30.25 -13.25 3.28
C GLU A 93 -31.05 -12.13 3.95
N VAL A 94 -32.10 -11.66 3.27
CA VAL A 94 -32.96 -10.57 3.76
C VAL A 94 -34.41 -11.02 3.87
N SER A 95 -35.12 -10.41 4.80
CA SER A 95 -36.58 -10.51 4.88
C SER A 95 -37.25 -9.61 3.83
N ARG A 96 -38.57 -9.70 3.68
CA ARG A 96 -39.35 -8.79 2.83
C ARG A 96 -39.05 -7.30 3.07
N ASN A 97 -38.87 -6.89 4.32
CA ASN A 97 -38.46 -5.54 4.68
C ASN A 97 -37.18 -5.64 5.51
N GLU A 98 -36.16 -4.87 5.14
CA GLU A 98 -34.88 -4.85 5.87
C GLU A 98 -34.50 -3.41 6.19
N THR A 99 -33.93 -3.19 7.38
CA THR A 99 -33.39 -1.87 7.73
C THR A 99 -31.96 -1.79 7.21
N VAL A 100 -31.73 -0.86 6.29
CA VAL A 100 -30.43 -0.62 5.67
C VAL A 100 -29.81 0.63 6.26
N SER A 101 -28.54 0.54 6.64
CA SER A 101 -27.75 1.67 7.11
C SER A 101 -26.48 1.84 6.28
N GLY A 102 -25.96 3.07 6.28
CA GLY A 102 -24.74 3.38 5.56
C GLY A 102 -24.13 4.72 5.94
N LEU A 103 -23.10 5.10 5.19
CA LEU A 103 -22.37 6.36 5.32
C LEU A 103 -22.46 7.16 4.02
N THR A 104 -22.48 8.49 4.15
CA THR A 104 -22.48 9.44 3.03
C THR A 104 -21.64 10.69 3.37
N PRO A 105 -20.85 11.21 2.41
CA PRO A 105 -20.28 12.55 2.52
C PRO A 105 -21.30 13.66 2.16
N PHE A 106 -22.47 13.30 1.62
CA PHE A 106 -23.42 14.24 1.03
C PHE A 106 -24.53 14.64 2.03
N THR A 107 -24.19 15.08 3.24
CA THR A 107 -25.16 15.32 4.33
C THR A 107 -26.26 16.35 4.02
N HIS A 108 -26.06 17.21 3.01
CA HIS A 108 -27.02 18.20 2.55
C HIS A 108 -27.97 17.70 1.44
N ARG A 109 -27.81 16.46 0.97
CA ARG A 109 -28.62 15.86 -0.10
C ARG A 109 -29.67 14.91 0.45
N ARG A 110 -30.76 14.72 -0.31
CA ARG A 110 -31.75 13.69 -0.04
C ARG A 110 -31.19 12.32 -0.41
N HIS A 111 -31.46 11.33 0.43
CA HIS A 111 -31.01 9.97 0.21
C HIS A 111 -32.21 9.06 -0.07
N TYR A 112 -32.04 8.12 -0.99
CA TYR A 112 -33.05 7.14 -1.37
C TYR A 112 -32.42 5.77 -1.45
N LEU A 113 -33.10 4.75 -0.95
CA LEU A 113 -32.75 3.38 -1.30
C LEU A 113 -33.37 3.07 -2.66
N VAL A 114 -32.60 2.42 -3.52
CA VAL A 114 -33.05 1.91 -4.81
C VAL A 114 -32.85 0.41 -4.81
N VAL A 115 -33.94 -0.32 -4.99
CA VAL A 115 -33.97 -1.79 -4.97
C VAL A 115 -34.40 -2.28 -6.34
N ALA A 116 -33.65 -3.22 -6.93
CA ALA A 116 -33.95 -3.78 -8.24
C ALA A 116 -33.80 -5.31 -8.22
N PRO A 117 -34.78 -6.10 -8.67
CA PRO A 117 -34.57 -7.52 -8.92
C PRO A 117 -33.50 -7.69 -10.01
N VAL A 118 -32.48 -8.50 -9.74
CA VAL A 118 -31.30 -8.64 -10.63
C VAL A 118 -31.69 -9.16 -12.02
N ASN A 119 -32.73 -10.00 -12.10
CA ASN A 119 -33.14 -10.64 -13.36
C ASN A 119 -34.09 -9.79 -14.22
N ILE A 120 -34.86 -8.88 -13.60
CA ILE A 120 -35.88 -8.07 -14.29
C ILE A 120 -35.32 -6.70 -14.66
N GLY A 121 -34.40 -6.16 -13.85
CA GLY A 121 -33.71 -4.89 -14.11
C GLY A 121 -34.50 -3.63 -13.71
N ASP A 122 -35.80 -3.74 -13.46
CA ASP A 122 -36.60 -2.62 -12.97
C ASP A 122 -36.15 -2.18 -11.58
N SER A 123 -35.84 -0.89 -11.45
CA SER A 123 -35.38 -0.28 -10.19
C SER A 123 -36.51 0.48 -9.50
N TYR A 124 -36.62 0.31 -8.19
CA TYR A 124 -37.68 0.92 -7.38
C TYR A 124 -37.08 1.78 -6.28
N VAL A 125 -37.42 3.07 -6.32
CA VAL A 125 -37.09 4.07 -5.30
C VAL A 125 -37.96 3.82 -4.08
N GLN A 126 -37.33 3.75 -2.91
CA GLN A 126 -37.99 3.63 -1.61
C GLN A 126 -38.19 5.03 -0.99
N ASP A 127 -38.67 5.07 0.25
CA ASP A 127 -38.95 6.31 0.94
C ASP A 127 -37.67 7.16 1.15
N ALA A 128 -37.83 8.48 1.10
CA ALA A 128 -36.74 9.42 1.29
C ALA A 128 -36.17 9.34 2.72
N MET A 129 -34.86 9.48 2.82
CA MET A 129 -34.12 9.50 4.08
C MET A 129 -33.31 10.80 4.16
N THR A 130 -33.15 11.30 5.40
CA THR A 130 -32.27 12.42 5.70
C THR A 130 -31.06 11.88 6.46
N PRO A 131 -29.83 12.02 5.92
CA PRO A 131 -28.64 11.64 6.65
C PRO A 131 -28.46 12.50 7.90
N ARG A 132 -27.87 11.92 8.94
CA ARG A 132 -27.47 12.63 10.15
C ARG A 132 -26.25 13.52 9.86
N PRO A 133 -25.97 14.52 10.71
CA PRO A 133 -24.80 15.40 10.55
C PRO A 133 -23.45 14.66 10.53
N ASP A 134 -23.37 13.48 11.13
CA ASP A 134 -22.19 12.61 11.12
C ASP A 134 -22.03 11.78 9.83
N GLY A 135 -22.91 11.98 8.84
CA GLY A 135 -22.90 11.25 7.58
C GLY A 135 -23.55 9.87 7.64
N THR A 136 -24.10 9.44 8.79
CA THR A 136 -24.83 8.18 8.87
C THR A 136 -26.25 8.33 8.33
N TRP A 137 -26.78 7.29 7.68
CA TRP A 137 -28.16 7.25 7.23
C TRP A 137 -28.78 5.87 7.48
N THR A 138 -30.10 5.83 7.60
CA THR A 138 -30.88 4.59 7.81
C THR A 138 -32.19 4.69 7.04
N GLY A 139 -32.62 3.60 6.41
CA GLY A 139 -33.97 3.48 5.86
C GLY A 139 -34.35 2.05 5.55
N THR A 140 -35.58 1.85 5.10
CA THR A 140 -36.14 0.51 4.92
C THR A 140 -36.18 0.13 3.44
N ALA A 141 -35.52 -0.98 3.10
CA ALA A 141 -35.61 -1.60 1.78
C ALA A 141 -36.76 -2.60 1.74
N LYS A 142 -37.53 -2.60 0.66
CA LYS A 142 -38.63 -3.57 0.41
C LYS A 142 -38.28 -4.47 -0.78
N PHE A 143 -38.30 -5.77 -0.57
CA PHE A 143 -37.87 -6.79 -1.53
C PHE A 143 -39.08 -7.55 -2.12
N GLY A 144 -39.92 -6.83 -2.85
CA GLY A 144 -41.16 -7.38 -3.44
C GLY A 144 -42.39 -7.28 -2.53
N SER A 145 -43.45 -8.01 -2.88
CA SER A 145 -44.75 -7.95 -2.20
C SER A 145 -45.37 -9.34 -2.04
N GLY A 146 -45.86 -9.66 -0.83
CA GLY A 146 -46.34 -11.01 -0.52
C GLY A 146 -45.26 -12.05 -0.79
N ASP A 147 -45.61 -13.13 -1.47
CA ASP A 147 -44.66 -14.17 -1.90
C ASP A 147 -43.82 -13.80 -3.13
N THR A 148 -44.21 -12.73 -3.84
CA THR A 148 -43.49 -12.26 -5.04
C THR A 148 -42.10 -11.78 -4.64
N GLY A 149 -41.05 -12.37 -5.22
CA GLY A 149 -39.66 -12.04 -4.92
C GLY A 149 -38.97 -12.98 -3.93
N ARG A 150 -39.67 -13.96 -3.35
CA ARG A 150 -39.02 -14.95 -2.48
C ARG A 150 -38.09 -15.86 -3.29
N GLY A 151 -36.85 -16.02 -2.82
CA GLY A 151 -35.77 -16.72 -3.52
C GLY A 151 -35.07 -15.88 -4.60
N GLU A 152 -35.53 -14.65 -4.86
CA GLU A 152 -34.92 -13.78 -5.86
C GLU A 152 -33.73 -13.00 -5.30
N ARG A 153 -32.83 -12.61 -6.21
CA ARG A 153 -31.70 -11.74 -5.93
C ARG A 153 -32.08 -10.30 -6.20
N PHE A 154 -31.74 -9.41 -5.28
CA PHE A 154 -31.99 -7.98 -5.40
C PHE A 154 -30.69 -7.19 -5.30
N SER A 155 -30.54 -6.19 -6.15
CA SER A 155 -29.51 -5.16 -6.03
C SER A 155 -30.05 -4.01 -5.19
N VAL A 156 -29.36 -3.69 -4.10
CA VAL A 156 -29.63 -2.52 -3.25
C VAL A 156 -28.57 -1.47 -3.50
N ARG A 157 -28.99 -0.24 -3.74
CA ARG A 157 -28.12 0.94 -3.86
C ARG A 157 -28.68 2.07 -3.02
N CYS A 158 -27.81 2.92 -2.51
CA CYS A 158 -28.21 4.23 -2.03
C CYS A 158 -27.99 5.26 -3.15
N LEU A 159 -28.91 6.20 -3.29
CA LEU A 159 -28.85 7.32 -4.23
C LEU A 159 -28.91 8.61 -3.43
N ALA A 160 -27.96 9.52 -3.69
CA ALA A 160 -27.94 10.87 -3.12
C ALA A 160 -28.18 11.92 -4.22
N THR A 161 -29.13 12.84 -4.01
CA THR A 161 -29.46 13.93 -4.95
C THR A 161 -30.08 15.13 -4.22
N GLU A 162 -29.96 16.32 -4.79
CA GLU A 162 -30.68 17.52 -4.38
C GLU A 162 -32.15 17.51 -4.83
N GLY A 163 -32.43 16.81 -5.95
CA GLY A 163 -33.77 16.65 -6.49
C GLY A 163 -34.67 15.76 -5.64
N GLU A 164 -35.98 15.91 -5.80
CA GLU A 164 -36.95 15.04 -5.14
C GLU A 164 -37.35 13.89 -6.09
N LEU A 165 -37.25 12.65 -5.57
CA LEU A 165 -37.77 11.45 -6.22
C LEU A 165 -39.01 10.95 -5.48
N ARG A 166 -39.97 10.39 -6.23
CA ARG A 166 -41.16 9.74 -5.67
C ARG A 166 -40.88 8.26 -5.44
N THR A 167 -41.44 7.70 -4.36
CA THR A 167 -41.43 6.24 -4.12
C THR A 167 -42.11 5.52 -5.29
N GLY A 168 -41.50 4.44 -5.80
CA GLY A 168 -42.02 3.66 -6.93
C GLY A 168 -40.97 3.39 -8.00
N SER A 169 -41.41 3.03 -9.22
CA SER A 169 -40.49 2.72 -10.32
C SER A 169 -39.62 3.93 -10.66
N LEU A 170 -38.31 3.72 -10.76
CA LEU A 170 -37.35 4.74 -11.18
C LEU A 170 -37.47 5.02 -12.69
N ALA A 171 -37.83 4.01 -13.49
CA ALA A 171 -37.95 4.15 -14.95
C ALA A 171 -39.07 5.12 -15.37
N SER A 172 -40.10 5.29 -14.53
CA SER A 172 -41.18 6.26 -14.76
C SER A 172 -40.83 7.71 -14.38
N GLN A 173 -39.61 7.98 -13.92
CA GLN A 173 -39.18 9.29 -13.42
C GLN A 173 -37.88 9.70 -14.10
N SER A 174 -37.70 11.01 -14.34
CA SER A 174 -36.41 11.52 -14.82
C SER A 174 -35.41 11.55 -13.67
N LEU A 175 -34.31 10.81 -13.80
CA LEU A 175 -33.22 10.86 -12.83
C LEU A 175 -32.58 12.25 -12.82
N PRO A 176 -32.44 12.92 -11.66
CA PRO A 176 -31.72 14.19 -11.56
C PRO A 176 -30.28 14.08 -12.06
N SER A 177 -29.77 15.13 -12.70
CA SER A 177 -28.42 15.14 -13.27
C SER A 177 -27.31 15.09 -12.23
N ASP A 178 -27.60 15.42 -10.97
CA ASP A 178 -26.67 15.42 -9.84
C ASP A 178 -26.70 14.11 -9.03
N ALA A 179 -27.51 13.13 -9.45
CA ALA A 179 -27.70 11.88 -8.72
C ALA A 179 -26.41 11.05 -8.64
N VAL A 180 -26.00 10.70 -7.42
CA VAL A 180 -24.83 9.87 -7.13
C VAL A 180 -25.29 8.56 -6.51
N PHE A 181 -24.88 7.44 -7.08
CA PHE A 181 -25.18 6.10 -6.54
C PHE A 181 -24.02 5.50 -5.77
N SER A 182 -24.34 4.72 -4.74
CA SER A 182 -23.40 3.77 -4.14
C SER A 182 -23.09 2.61 -5.09
N ALA A 183 -22.06 1.85 -4.73
CA ALA A 183 -21.89 0.50 -5.25
C ALA A 183 -23.12 -0.35 -4.91
N PRO A 184 -23.52 -1.29 -5.80
CA PRO A 184 -24.62 -2.20 -5.52
C PRO A 184 -24.22 -3.28 -4.52
N VAL A 185 -25.14 -3.61 -3.62
CA VAL A 185 -25.08 -4.79 -2.75
C VAL A 185 -26.15 -5.78 -3.20
N ILE A 186 -25.73 -6.98 -3.56
CA ILE A 186 -26.62 -8.04 -4.04
C ILE A 186 -27.02 -8.93 -2.89
N VAL A 187 -28.31 -8.98 -2.54
CA VAL A 187 -28.87 -9.79 -1.46
C VAL A 187 -29.84 -10.83 -2.00
N VAL A 188 -30.19 -11.83 -1.19
CA VAL A 188 -31.16 -12.87 -1.52
C VAL A 188 -32.34 -12.77 -0.56
N ARG A 189 -33.57 -12.65 -1.07
CA ARG A 189 -34.74 -12.69 -0.20
C ARG A 189 -35.09 -14.13 0.15
N THR A 190 -35.12 -14.50 1.43
CA THR A 190 -35.49 -15.87 1.86
C THR A 190 -36.88 -15.97 2.51
N GLN A 191 -37.41 -14.84 3.01
CA GLN A 191 -38.72 -14.74 3.69
C GLN A 191 -39.62 -13.67 3.05
#